data_AF-A0A7V7UB35-F1
#
_entry.id   AF-A0A7V7UB35-F1
#
_cell.length_a   1.000
_cell.length_b   1.000
_cell.length_c   1.000
_cell.angle_alpha   90.00
_cell.angle_beta   90.00
_cell.angle_gamma   90.00
#
_symmetry.space_group_name_H-M   'P 1'
#
loop_
_entity.id
_entity.type
_entity.pdbx_description
1 polymer ?
#
loop_
_entity_poly.entity_id
_entity_poly.type
_entity_poly.pdbx_seq_one_letter_code
_entity_poly.pdbx_strand_id
1 'polypeptide(L)'
;MLVFDFHIDSIGSSNRSLTFELQQTIRLIQAVQSEIDTLDKQIKLVVDELNTPLITIPGIGYTIAAIILAEIGDINNFSSPAKLLAFAGMEPSTY
;
A
#
# COMPACT_ATOMS: atom_id res chain seq x y z
N MET A 1 -29.25 -1.27 -14.31
CA MET A 1 -29.77 -1.15 -15.69
C MET A 1 -29.16 0.07 -16.37
N LEU A 2 -27.84 0.14 -16.52
CA LEU A 2 -27.13 1.20 -17.28
C LEU A 2 -25.74 0.75 -17.81
N VAL A 3 -25.23 -0.42 -17.39
CA VAL A 3 -23.89 -0.91 -17.80
C VAL A 3 -23.96 -1.98 -18.90
N PHE A 4 -25.14 -2.53 -19.20
CA PHE A 4 -25.27 -3.64 -20.17
C PHE A 4 -25.60 -3.21 -21.62
N ASP A 5 -26.02 -1.97 -21.86
CA ASP A 5 -26.48 -1.52 -23.20
C ASP A 5 -25.36 -1.21 -24.22
N PHE A 6 -24.08 -1.35 -23.85
CA PHE A 6 -22.96 -0.99 -24.73
C PHE A 6 -22.47 -2.09 -25.68
N HIS A 7 -23.23 -3.17 -25.88
CA HIS A 7 -22.73 -4.36 -26.61
C HIS A 7 -23.40 -4.63 -27.96
N ILE A 8 -24.34 -3.81 -28.43
CA ILE A 8 -25.07 -4.08 -29.69
C ILE A 8 -24.25 -3.70 -30.94
N ASP A 9 -23.23 -2.84 -30.81
CA ASP A 9 -22.36 -2.40 -31.93
C ASP A 9 -20.89 -2.82 -31.78
N SER A 10 -20.56 -3.69 -30.83
CA SER A 10 -19.18 -4.17 -30.71
C SER A 10 -18.89 -5.13 -31.85
N ILE A 11 -18.01 -4.74 -32.77
CA ILE A 11 -17.34 -5.57 -33.79
C ILE A 11 -16.44 -6.66 -33.17
N GLY A 12 -16.83 -7.16 -31.99
CA GLY A 12 -16.13 -8.17 -31.22
C GLY A 12 -16.05 -9.45 -32.02
N SER A 13 -14.86 -9.70 -32.56
CA SER A 13 -14.44 -11.05 -32.94
C SER A 13 -14.83 -11.99 -31.81
N SER A 14 -15.70 -12.97 -32.08
CA SER A 14 -16.21 -13.97 -31.13
C SER A 14 -15.12 -14.99 -30.75
N ASN A 15 -13.92 -14.51 -30.44
CA ASN A 15 -12.78 -15.31 -30.09
C ASN A 15 -12.92 -15.74 -28.62
N ARG A 16 -13.49 -16.93 -28.41
CA ARG A 16 -13.67 -17.54 -27.09
C ARG A 16 -12.37 -17.56 -26.27
N SER A 17 -11.21 -17.68 -26.91
CA SER A 17 -9.91 -17.68 -26.23
C SER A 17 -9.61 -16.33 -25.57
N LEU A 18 -9.93 -15.21 -26.24
CA LEU A 18 -9.72 -13.86 -25.68
C LEU A 18 -10.67 -13.59 -24.50
N THR A 19 -11.93 -14.00 -24.61
CA THR A 19 -12.88 -13.89 -23.49
C THR A 19 -12.42 -14.70 -22.29
N PHE A 20 -11.92 -15.93 -22.52
CA PHE A 20 -11.40 -16.77 -21.46
C PHE A 20 -10.14 -16.15 -20.81
N GLU A 21 -9.21 -15.64 -21.61
CA GLU A 21 -8.01 -14.96 -21.12
C GLU A 21 -8.36 -13.74 -20.27
N LEU A 22 -9.23 -12.85 -20.76
CA LEU A 22 -9.72 -11.69 -19.99
C LEU A 22 -10.36 -12.09 -18.66
N GLN A 23 -11.19 -13.15 -18.67
CA GLN A 23 -11.80 -13.66 -17.44
C GLN A 23 -10.74 -14.20 -16.47
N GLN A 24 -9.68 -14.85 -16.95
CA GLN A 24 -8.57 -15.29 -16.09
C GLN A 24 -7.80 -14.09 -15.52
N THR A 25 -7.49 -13.09 -16.34
CA THR A 25 -6.80 -11.88 -15.88
C THR A 25 -7.59 -11.16 -14.80
N ILE A 26 -8.90 -11.02 -14.96
CA ILE A 26 -9.78 -10.42 -13.94
C ILE A 26 -9.73 -11.24 -12.63
N ARG A 27 -9.79 -12.57 -12.71
CA ARG A 27 -9.66 -13.44 -11.52
C ARG A 27 -8.33 -13.24 -10.81
N LEU A 28 -7.23 -13.13 -11.56
CA LEU A 28 -5.90 -12.89 -10.98
C LEU A 28 -5.82 -11.53 -10.29
N ILE A 29 -6.33 -10.47 -10.92
CA ILE A 29 -6.39 -9.13 -10.32
C ILE A 29 -7.17 -9.17 -9.00
N GLN A 30 -8.32 -9.83 -8.98
CA GLN A 30 -9.15 -9.96 -7.77
C GLN A 30 -8.46 -10.77 -6.67
N ALA A 31 -7.76 -11.84 -7.03
CA ALA A 31 -7.00 -12.64 -6.07
C ALA A 31 -5.88 -11.80 -5.43
N VAL A 32 -5.10 -11.08 -6.24
CA VAL A 32 -4.04 -10.19 -5.74
C VAL A 32 -4.61 -9.08 -4.86
N GLN A 33 -5.74 -8.50 -5.23
CA GLN A 33 -6.40 -7.49 -4.39
C GLN A 33 -6.79 -8.05 -3.01
N SER A 34 -7.32 -9.27 -2.96
CA SER A 34 -7.67 -9.92 -1.69
C SER A 34 -6.45 -10.17 -0.80
N GLU A 35 -5.30 -10.50 -1.39
CA GLU A 35 -4.04 -10.65 -0.65
C GLU A 35 -3.55 -9.30 -0.11
N ILE A 36 -3.62 -8.23 -0.92
CA ILE A 36 -3.29 -6.87 -0.48
C ILE A 36 -4.15 -6.46 0.72
N ASP A 37 -5.48 -6.66 0.64
CA ASP A 37 -6.40 -6.32 1.73
C ASP A 37 -6.12 -7.11 3.01
N THR A 38 -5.61 -8.33 2.87
CA THR A 38 -5.22 -9.18 4.01
C THR A 38 -3.94 -8.67 4.66
N LEU A 39 -2.94 -8.31 3.85
CA LEU A 39 -1.70 -7.71 4.31
C LEU A 39 -1.93 -6.36 4.99
N ASP A 40 -2.79 -5.50 4.44
CA ASP A 40 -3.12 -4.20 5.05
C ASP A 40 -3.73 -4.36 6.45
N LYS A 41 -4.57 -5.38 6.66
CA LYS A 41 -5.11 -5.69 7.99
C LYS A 41 -4.02 -6.15 8.96
N GLN A 42 -3.09 -6.99 8.50
CA GLN A 42 -1.97 -7.45 9.34
C GLN A 42 -1.04 -6.30 9.70
N ILE A 43 -0.68 -5.45 8.73
CA ILE A 43 0.12 -4.24 8.95
C ILE A 43 -0.55 -3.35 10.01
N LYS A 44 -1.86 -3.12 9.86
CA LYS A 44 -2.62 -2.34 10.84
C LYS A 44 -2.51 -2.90 12.25
N LEU A 45 -2.73 -4.22 12.43
CA LEU A 45 -2.63 -4.86 13.75
C LEU A 45 -1.25 -4.67 14.37
N VAL A 46 -0.19 -4.94 13.61
CA VAL A 46 1.20 -4.78 14.10
C VAL A 46 1.48 -3.32 14.50
N VAL A 47 1.07 -2.35 13.69
CA VAL A 47 1.29 -0.93 13.97
C VAL A 47 0.47 -0.46 15.17
N ASP A 48 -0.78 -0.92 15.32
CA ASP A 48 -1.62 -0.61 16.49
C ASP A 48 -0.98 -1.16 17.79
N GLU A 49 -0.38 -2.36 17.75
CA GLU A 49 0.33 -2.95 18.90
C GLU A 49 1.56 -2.15 19.34
N LEU A 50 2.26 -1.52 18.38
CA LEU A 50 3.43 -0.68 18.66
C LEU A 50 3.08 0.65 19.34
N ASN A 51 1.80 1.03 19.40
CA ASN A 51 1.31 2.27 20.02
C ASN A 51 2.11 3.52 19.58
N THR A 52 2.46 3.57 18.30
CA THR A 52 3.28 4.65 17.73
C THR A 52 2.49 5.96 17.59
N PRO A 53 3.08 7.14 17.87
CA PRO A 53 2.42 8.41 17.61
C PRO A 53 2.31 8.75 16.12
N LEU A 54 3.00 8.02 15.23
CA LEU A 54 3.03 8.31 13.79
C LEU A 54 1.62 8.37 13.15
N ILE A 55 0.70 7.52 13.61
CA ILE A 55 -0.68 7.47 13.09
C ILE A 55 -1.50 8.72 13.43
N THR A 56 -1.03 9.53 14.39
CA THR A 56 -1.70 10.79 14.77
C THR A 56 -1.36 11.94 13.81
N ILE A 57 -0.35 11.77 12.97
CA ILE A 57 0.10 12.78 12.02
C ILE A 57 -0.82 12.76 10.78
N PRO A 58 -1.49 13.88 10.44
CA PRO A 58 -2.33 13.94 9.23
C PRO A 58 -1.54 13.55 7.97
N GLY A 59 -2.09 12.64 7.18
CA GLY A 59 -1.46 12.13 5.96
C GLY A 59 -0.57 10.90 6.15
N ILE A 60 -0.29 10.47 7.39
CA ILE A 60 0.43 9.21 7.67
C ILE A 60 -0.59 8.11 7.98
N GLY A 61 -0.77 7.20 7.02
CA GLY A 61 -1.53 5.97 7.20
C GLY A 61 -0.68 4.81 7.74
N TYR A 62 -1.34 3.68 8.03
CA TYR A 62 -0.71 2.48 8.59
C TYR A 62 0.46 1.96 7.78
N THR A 63 0.33 1.88 6.46
CA THR A 63 1.39 1.41 5.56
C THR A 63 2.63 2.31 5.62
N ILE A 64 2.46 3.63 5.63
CA ILE A 64 3.57 4.59 5.71
C ILE A 64 4.22 4.53 7.10
N ALA A 65 3.40 4.46 8.16
CA ALA A 65 3.91 4.30 9.51
C ALA A 65 4.75 3.02 9.66
N ALA A 66 4.29 1.89 9.12
CA ALA A 66 5.02 0.64 9.11
C ALA A 66 6.35 0.74 8.35
N ILE A 67 6.36 1.40 7.19
CA ILE A 67 7.60 1.63 6.40
C ILE A 67 8.59 2.47 7.21
N ILE A 68 8.16 3.59 7.81
CA ILE A 68 9.02 4.43 8.63
C ILE A 68 9.63 3.60 9.78
N LEU A 69 8.79 2.85 10.50
CA LEU A 69 9.24 2.01 11.62
C LEU A 69 10.19 0.90 11.16
N ALA A 70 9.96 0.29 10.00
CA ALA A 70 10.86 -0.72 9.44
C ALA A 70 12.23 -0.13 9.05
N GLU A 71 12.25 1.12 8.59
CA GLU A 71 13.49 1.80 8.18
C GLU A 71 14.33 2.27 9.37
N ILE A 72 13.69 2.90 10.37
CA ILE A 72 14.38 3.43 11.55
C ILE A 72 14.66 2.34 12.60
N GLY A 73 13.88 1.25 12.57
CA GLY A 73 13.90 0.21 13.59
C GLY A 73 13.42 0.71 14.95
N ASP A 74 14.16 0.41 16.01
CA ASP A 74 13.86 0.88 17.36
C ASP A 74 14.26 2.36 17.51
N ILE A 75 13.29 3.21 17.83
CA ILE A 75 13.50 4.65 18.07
C ILE A 75 14.51 4.91 19.20
N ASN A 76 14.66 3.98 20.14
CA ASN A 76 15.61 4.09 21.24
C ASN A 76 17.08 3.96 20.79
N ASN A 77 17.33 3.51 19.55
CA ASN A 77 18.67 3.52 18.96
C ASN A 77 19.18 4.95 18.71
N PHE A 78 18.28 5.95 18.71
CA PHE A 78 18.62 7.35 18.50
C PHE A 78 18.63 8.10 19.83
N SER A 79 19.83 8.46 20.30
CA SER A 79 19.97 9.19 21.57
C SER A 79 19.47 10.65 21.51
N SER A 80 19.15 11.17 20.32
CA SER A 80 18.55 12.49 20.14
C SER A 80 17.80 12.58 18.79
N PRO A 81 16.81 13.47 18.66
CA PRO A 81 16.12 13.71 17.40
C PRO A 81 17.05 14.14 16.25
N ALA A 82 18.12 14.88 16.56
CA ALA A 82 19.12 15.29 15.57
C ALA A 82 19.82 14.09 14.91
N LYS A 83 20.07 13.01 15.66
CA LYS A 83 20.66 11.79 15.09
C LYS A 83 19.70 11.06 14.16
N LEU A 84 18.41 11.08 14.47
CA LEU A 84 17.39 10.54 13.58
C LEU A 84 17.30 11.37 12.28
N LEU A 85 17.36 12.70 12.38
CA LEU A 85 17.41 13.59 11.21
C LEU A 85 18.66 13.35 10.37
N ALA A 86 19.83 13.20 11.00
CA ALA A 86 21.07 12.88 10.31
C ALA A 86 21.01 11.51 9.61
N PHE A 87 20.41 10.50 10.26
CA PHE A 87 20.16 9.20 9.64
C PHE A 87 19.23 9.29 8.43
N ALA A 88 18.18 10.11 8.52
CA ALA A 88 17.28 10.40 7.41
C ALA A 88 17.90 11.31 6.32
N GLY A 89 19.16 11.73 6.48
CA GLY A 89 19.83 12.66 5.55
C GLY A 89 19.25 14.07 5.55
N MET A 90 18.51 14.45 6.60
CA MET A 90 17.84 15.74 6.74
C MET A 90 18.54 16.70 7.69
N GLU A 91 19.79 16.42 8.09
CA GLU A 91 20.57 17.42 8.83
C GLU A 91 21.07 18.49 7.85
N PRO A 92 20.68 19.77 7.99
CA PRO A 92 21.33 20.83 7.24
C PRO A 92 22.76 20.94 7.77
N SER A 93 23.75 20.75 6.91
CA SER A 93 25.16 21.01 7.25
C SER A 93 25.27 22.44 7.73
N THR A 94 25.33 22.64 9.05
CA THR A 94 25.49 23.95 9.64
C THR A 94 27.00 24.21 9.69
N TYR A 95 27.51 24.90 8.66
CA TYR A 95 28.84 25.52 8.66
C TYR A 95 28.76 26.94 9.18
#